data_AF-A0A2V2VV03-F1
#
_entry.id   AF-A0A2V2VV03-F1
#
_cell.length_a   1.000
_cell.length_b   1.000
_cell.length_c   1.000
_cell.angle_alpha   90.00
_cell.angle_beta   90.00
_cell.angle_gamma   90.00
#
_symmetry.space_group_name_H-M   'P 1'
#
loop_
_entity.id
_entity.type
_entity.pdbx_description
1 polymer ?
#
loop_
_entity_poly.entity_id
_entity_poly.type
_entity_poly.pdbx_seq_one_letter_code
_entity_poly.pdbx_strand_id
1 'polypeptide(L)'
;MKNPLRHLRLQVGCDRPTGLYLFFPKLHYHRGSLRLLDLSRNDLDEDDVATLTQLLDLCGDSPSHSGFSVLEVLDLSYNRRIGNRGALFLLSALRHNDRIRAVILKGISVDDTGAVAVAPFLRQRPFPRMPDDDDEAVTFQETSLRRPPTFFLNFNENRIGAVGTEVLGKGLPAHVSLTVSKQRPFCDKRGPLARR
;
A
#
# COMPACT_ATOMS: atom_id res chain seq x y z
N MET A 1 28.43 15.33 -6.71
CA MET A 1 27.98 14.21 -5.84
C MET A 1 26.49 14.42 -5.55
N LYS A 2 25.58 13.75 -6.27
CA LYS A 2 24.16 13.82 -5.94
C LYS A 2 23.81 12.55 -5.19
N ASN A 3 23.76 12.63 -3.87
CA ASN A 3 23.23 11.57 -3.03
C ASN A 3 21.71 11.55 -3.27
N PRO A 4 21.17 10.61 -4.06
CA PRO A 4 19.80 10.70 -4.51
C PRO A 4 18.87 10.31 -3.35
N LEU A 5 17.72 10.98 -3.23
CA LEU A 5 16.76 10.72 -2.15
C LEU A 5 16.24 9.27 -2.26
N ARG A 6 16.67 8.41 -1.33
CA ARG A 6 16.27 6.99 -1.23
C ARG A 6 15.13 6.75 -0.25
N HIS A 7 15.12 7.48 0.85
CA HIS A 7 14.13 7.36 1.91
C HIS A 7 13.49 8.73 2.15
N LEU A 8 12.17 8.77 2.04
CA LEU A 8 11.40 9.98 2.33
C LEU A 8 10.29 9.63 3.31
N ARG A 9 10.30 10.34 4.44
CA ARG A 9 9.21 10.35 5.40
C ARG A 9 8.67 11.77 5.50
N LEU A 10 7.39 11.94 5.20
CA LEU A 10 6.67 13.18 5.38
C LEU A 10 5.43 12.87 6.20
N GLN A 11 5.37 13.41 7.42
CA GLN A 11 4.23 13.33 8.32
C GLN A 11 3.89 14.76 8.75
N VAL A 12 3.61 15.60 7.75
CA VAL A 12 3.43 17.04 7.93
C VAL A 12 1.99 17.40 8.28
N GLY A 13 1.06 16.45 8.16
CA GLY A 13 -0.35 16.69 8.47
C GLY A 13 -1.02 17.70 7.53
N CYS A 14 -0.39 18.01 6.41
CA CYS A 14 -0.93 18.93 5.41
C CYS A 14 -1.95 18.22 4.53
N ASP A 15 -3.09 18.86 4.31
CA ASP A 15 -4.13 18.45 3.39
C ASP A 15 -3.78 18.77 1.92
N ARG A 16 -4.64 18.30 1.00
CA ARG A 16 -4.51 18.42 -0.47
C ARG A 16 -3.94 19.77 -0.93
N PRO A 17 -4.58 20.92 -0.68
CA PRO A 17 -4.26 22.17 -1.36
C PRO A 17 -2.97 22.80 -0.84
N THR A 18 -2.59 22.48 0.40
CA THR A 18 -1.70 23.33 1.20
C THR A 18 -0.29 22.76 1.33
N GLY A 19 -0.07 21.48 1.01
CA GLY A 19 1.26 20.88 1.09
C GLY A 19 1.57 19.80 0.05
N LEU A 20 0.72 18.78 -0.07
CA LEU A 20 1.06 17.59 -0.85
C LEU A 20 0.98 17.82 -2.37
N TYR A 21 0.01 18.60 -2.87
CA TYR A 21 -0.03 18.96 -4.30
C TYR A 21 1.19 19.75 -4.75
N LEU A 22 1.78 20.57 -3.88
CA LEU A 22 3.01 21.31 -4.18
C LEU A 22 4.25 20.40 -4.15
N PHE A 23 4.17 19.30 -3.39
CA PHE A 23 5.25 18.37 -3.20
C PHE A 23 5.27 17.24 -4.25
N PHE A 24 4.10 16.75 -4.65
CA PHE A 24 3.91 15.68 -5.62
C PHE A 24 4.74 15.90 -6.90
N PRO A 25 4.68 17.06 -7.60
CA PRO A 25 5.52 17.32 -8.77
C PRO A 25 7.03 17.19 -8.51
N LYS A 26 7.49 17.49 -7.29
CA LYS A 26 8.91 17.35 -6.91
C LYS A 26 9.29 15.89 -6.70
N LEU A 27 8.34 15.06 -6.26
CA LEU A 27 8.55 13.62 -6.07
C LEU A 27 8.83 12.90 -7.40
N HIS A 28 8.30 13.42 -8.52
CA HIS A 28 8.50 12.84 -9.85
C HIS A 28 10.00 12.78 -10.22
N TYR A 29 10.79 13.78 -9.82
CA TYR A 29 12.25 13.79 -10.06
C TYR A 29 13.00 12.71 -9.28
N HIS A 30 12.40 12.17 -8.22
CA HIS A 30 12.99 11.16 -7.34
C HIS A 30 12.42 9.75 -7.58
N ARG A 31 11.49 9.56 -8.54
CA ARG A 31 10.88 8.24 -8.79
C ARG A 31 11.90 7.13 -9.11
N GLY A 32 13.02 7.49 -9.75
CA GLY A 32 14.10 6.56 -10.09
C GLY A 32 15.11 6.29 -8.96
N SER A 33 14.99 6.96 -7.81
CA SER A 33 15.89 6.75 -6.67
C SER A 33 15.19 6.39 -5.37
N LEU A 34 13.92 6.75 -5.23
CA LEU A 34 13.16 6.60 -4.01
C LEU A 34 12.75 5.14 -3.79
N ARG A 35 13.23 4.53 -2.71
CA ARG A 35 12.90 3.16 -2.31
C ARG A 35 11.86 3.09 -1.20
N LEU A 36 11.84 4.06 -0.30
CA LEU A 36 10.85 4.15 0.77
C LEU A 36 10.15 5.50 0.74
N LEU A 37 8.82 5.43 0.71
CA LEU A 37 7.95 6.60 0.81
C LEU A 37 6.97 6.39 1.98
N ASP A 38 7.13 7.19 3.02
CA ASP A 38 6.20 7.28 4.14
C ASP A 38 5.46 8.61 4.05
N LEU A 39 4.18 8.52 3.69
CA LEU A 39 3.21 9.62 3.71
C LEU A 39 2.12 9.35 4.75
N SER A 40 2.44 8.64 5.82
CA SER A 40 1.48 8.41 6.89
C SER A 40 1.09 9.73 7.57
N ARG A 41 -0.13 9.79 8.10
CA ARG A 41 -0.64 10.95 8.87
C ARG A 41 -0.63 12.29 8.10
N ASN A 42 -1.00 12.29 6.81
CA ASN A 42 -1.15 13.52 6.01
C ASN A 42 -2.59 13.76 5.51
N ASP A 43 -3.59 13.11 6.11
CA ASP A 43 -4.99 13.21 5.72
C ASP A 43 -5.27 12.97 4.21
N LEU A 44 -4.47 12.10 3.57
CA LEU A 44 -4.66 11.71 2.17
C LEU A 44 -6.03 11.07 1.95
N ASP A 45 -6.58 11.28 0.76
CA ASP A 45 -7.78 10.59 0.30
C ASP A 45 -7.57 9.80 -1.01
N GLU A 46 -8.67 9.27 -1.55
CA GLU A 46 -8.65 8.40 -2.73
C GLU A 46 -8.08 9.07 -3.99
N ASP A 47 -8.30 10.37 -4.19
CA ASP A 47 -7.79 11.09 -5.35
C ASP A 47 -6.29 11.35 -5.23
N ASP A 48 -5.79 11.54 -4.00
CA ASP A 48 -4.36 11.67 -3.74
C ASP A 48 -3.61 10.38 -4.02
N VAL A 49 -4.20 9.24 -3.64
CA VAL A 49 -3.66 7.92 -3.97
C VAL A 49 -3.60 7.72 -5.48
N ALA A 50 -4.66 8.10 -6.21
CA ALA A 50 -4.66 8.03 -7.67
C ALA A 50 -3.58 8.92 -8.27
N THR A 51 -3.44 10.16 -7.80
CA THR A 51 -2.39 11.09 -8.25
C THR A 51 -0.99 10.53 -7.98
N LEU A 52 -0.76 9.98 -6.79
CA LEU A 52 0.52 9.39 -6.39
C LEU A 52 0.90 8.20 -7.26
N THR A 53 -0.05 7.28 -7.51
CA THR A 53 0.20 6.10 -8.35
C THR A 53 0.54 6.46 -9.80
N GLN A 54 -0.10 7.48 -10.37
CA GLN A 54 0.19 7.97 -11.71
C GLN A 54 1.55 8.70 -11.74
N LEU A 55 1.81 9.54 -10.74
CA LEU A 55 3.02 10.36 -10.69
C LEU A 55 4.29 9.53 -10.53
N LEU A 56 4.21 8.49 -9.70
CA LEU A 56 5.28 7.53 -9.47
C LEU A 56 5.27 6.38 -10.48
N ASP A 57 4.35 6.36 -11.43
CA ASP A 57 4.22 5.28 -12.42
C ASP A 57 4.24 3.88 -11.76
N LEU A 58 3.36 3.70 -10.77
CA LEU A 58 3.28 2.44 -10.02
C LEU A 58 2.55 1.33 -10.81
N CYS A 59 1.84 1.71 -11.86
CA CYS A 59 1.13 0.81 -12.77
C CYS A 59 2.14 0.07 -13.66
N GLY A 60 2.33 -1.23 -13.42
CA GLY A 60 3.27 -2.07 -14.18
C GLY A 60 2.86 -2.39 -15.63
N ASP A 61 1.95 -1.60 -16.23
CA ASP A 61 1.29 -1.92 -17.50
C ASP A 61 1.97 -1.29 -18.72
N SER A 62 2.94 -0.39 -18.53
CA SER A 62 3.55 0.36 -19.63
C SER A 62 4.94 -0.19 -20.00
N PRO A 63 5.09 -0.89 -21.14
CA PRO A 63 6.40 -1.38 -21.61
C PRO A 63 7.26 -0.29 -22.26
N SER A 64 6.75 0.94 -22.36
CA SER A 64 7.44 2.03 -23.04
C SER A 64 7.11 3.39 -22.41
N HIS A 65 8.16 4.16 -22.18
CA HIS A 65 8.23 5.57 -21.78
C HIS A 65 8.69 5.84 -20.35
N SER A 66 9.99 6.11 -20.25
CA SER A 66 10.61 7.02 -19.29
C SER A 66 10.41 6.65 -17.81
N GLY A 67 11.41 5.98 -17.23
CA GLY A 67 11.70 5.97 -15.79
C GLY A 67 10.73 5.17 -14.92
N PHE A 68 10.95 3.86 -14.81
CA PHE A 68 10.25 3.02 -13.84
C PHE A 68 10.54 3.45 -12.39
N SER A 69 9.52 3.42 -11.54
CA SER A 69 9.73 3.64 -10.11
C SER A 69 10.50 2.49 -9.48
N VAL A 70 11.48 2.84 -8.64
CA VAL A 70 12.27 1.89 -7.84
C VAL A 70 11.73 1.73 -6.42
N LEU A 71 10.49 2.19 -6.18
CA LEU A 71 9.87 2.14 -4.87
C LEU A 71 9.67 0.70 -4.41
N GLU A 72 10.15 0.41 -3.20
CA GLU A 72 10.04 -0.88 -2.54
C GLU A 72 8.99 -0.84 -1.43
N VAL A 73 8.88 0.29 -0.72
CA VAL A 73 8.03 0.43 0.45
C VAL A 73 7.18 1.69 0.40
N LEU A 74 5.87 1.51 0.56
CA LEU A 74 4.89 2.59 0.61
C LEU A 74 4.10 2.52 1.92
N ASP A 75 4.20 3.57 2.74
CA ASP A 75 3.39 3.74 3.96
C ASP A 75 2.39 4.89 3.78
N LEU A 76 1.10 4.56 3.82
CA LEU A 76 -0.02 5.51 3.78
C LEU A 76 -0.86 5.44 5.06
N SER A 77 -0.28 4.96 6.15
CA SER A 77 -0.99 4.73 7.41
C SER A 77 -1.66 6.00 7.94
N TYR A 78 -2.79 5.82 8.63
CA TYR A 78 -3.53 6.87 9.32
C TYR A 78 -4.06 8.00 8.42
N ASN A 79 -4.13 7.77 7.10
CA ASN A 79 -4.87 8.61 6.17
C ASN A 79 -6.30 8.08 6.03
N ARG A 80 -7.16 8.49 6.97
CA ARG A 80 -8.49 7.88 7.15
C ARG A 80 -9.45 8.12 5.99
N ARG A 81 -9.17 9.10 5.13
CA ARG A 81 -10.00 9.48 3.98
C ARG A 81 -9.68 8.67 2.72
N ILE A 82 -8.61 7.86 2.71
CA ILE A 82 -8.31 6.92 1.61
C ILE A 82 -9.46 5.91 1.45
N GLY A 83 -9.91 5.33 2.55
CA GLY A 83 -11.06 4.42 2.59
C GLY A 83 -10.94 3.20 1.66
N ASN A 84 -12.08 2.55 1.40
CA ASN A 84 -12.17 1.38 0.54
C ASN A 84 -11.73 1.67 -0.90
N ARG A 85 -12.14 2.82 -1.45
CA ARG A 85 -11.88 3.19 -2.85
C ARG A 85 -10.41 3.44 -3.11
N GLY A 86 -9.73 4.20 -2.25
CA GLY A 86 -8.30 4.44 -2.38
C GLY A 86 -7.47 3.15 -2.19
N ALA A 87 -7.86 2.28 -1.25
CA ALA A 87 -7.20 0.98 -1.08
C ALA A 87 -7.36 0.07 -2.31
N LEU A 88 -8.56 0.01 -2.87
CA LEU A 88 -8.86 -0.71 -4.11
C LEU A 88 -8.06 -0.16 -5.28
N PHE A 89 -8.04 1.17 -5.44
CA PHE A 89 -7.31 1.84 -6.51
C PHE A 89 -5.82 1.50 -6.43
N LEU A 90 -5.20 1.66 -5.25
CA LEU A 90 -3.78 1.36 -5.06
C LEU A 90 -3.46 -0.11 -5.36
N LEU A 91 -4.21 -1.06 -4.80
CA LEU A 91 -3.91 -2.48 -4.99
C LEU A 91 -4.21 -2.95 -6.43
N SER A 92 -5.14 -2.30 -7.11
CA SER A 92 -5.36 -2.51 -8.55
C SER A 92 -4.20 -2.00 -9.39
N ALA A 93 -3.72 -0.77 -9.13
CA ALA A 93 -2.57 -0.20 -9.84
C ALA A 93 -1.32 -1.08 -9.67
N LEU A 94 -1.16 -1.69 -8.51
CA LEU A 94 -0.02 -2.55 -8.20
C LEU A 94 -0.17 -4.01 -8.68
N ARG A 95 -1.21 -4.35 -9.46
CA ARG A 95 -1.48 -5.74 -9.89
C ARG A 95 -0.29 -6.39 -10.59
N HIS A 96 0.42 -5.66 -11.44
CA HIS A 96 1.59 -6.16 -12.18
C HIS A 96 2.91 -5.58 -11.65
N ASN A 97 2.88 -4.88 -10.51
CA ASN A 97 4.07 -4.32 -9.89
C ASN A 97 4.79 -5.38 -9.05
N ASP A 98 6.01 -5.73 -9.45
CA ASP A 98 6.89 -6.69 -8.79
C ASP A 98 7.97 -6.03 -7.91
N ARG A 99 8.08 -4.70 -7.90
CA ARG A 99 9.11 -3.97 -7.14
C ARG A 99 8.69 -3.64 -5.71
N ILE A 100 7.43 -3.23 -5.52
CA ILE A 100 6.92 -2.91 -4.19
C ILE A 100 6.78 -4.20 -3.39
N ARG A 101 7.55 -4.28 -2.30
CA ARG A 101 7.56 -5.39 -1.34
C ARG A 101 6.77 -5.10 -0.07
N ALA A 102 6.48 -3.84 0.26
CA ALA A 102 5.70 -3.52 1.45
C ALA A 102 4.72 -2.38 1.20
N VAL A 103 3.47 -2.60 1.59
CA VAL A 103 2.42 -1.59 1.58
C VAL A 103 1.76 -1.55 2.96
N ILE A 104 1.77 -0.38 3.59
CA ILE A 104 1.21 -0.18 4.93
C ILE A 104 -0.04 0.70 4.81
N LEU A 105 -1.19 0.08 5.01
CA LEU A 105 -2.52 0.71 4.96
C LEU A 105 -3.16 0.61 6.34
N LYS A 106 -2.39 0.94 7.37
CA LYS A 106 -2.86 0.86 8.75
C LYS A 106 -3.84 2.00 9.03
N GLY A 107 -5.04 1.69 9.50
CA GLY A 107 -6.00 2.72 9.93
C GLY A 107 -6.42 3.72 8.84
N ILE A 108 -6.66 3.23 7.63
CA ILE A 108 -7.14 4.02 6.49
C ILE A 108 -8.67 3.91 6.28
N SER A 109 -9.39 3.31 7.24
CA SER A 109 -10.85 3.10 7.23
C SER A 109 -11.37 2.06 6.24
N VAL A 110 -10.57 1.03 5.89
CA VAL A 110 -11.07 -0.11 5.09
C VAL A 110 -12.04 -0.96 5.90
N ASP A 111 -13.16 -1.36 5.33
CA ASP A 111 -14.14 -2.27 5.94
C ASP A 111 -14.27 -3.59 5.18
N ASP A 112 -15.30 -4.39 5.50
CA ASP A 112 -15.57 -5.68 4.82
C ASP A 112 -15.76 -5.53 3.31
N THR A 113 -16.39 -4.45 2.85
CA THR A 113 -16.60 -4.20 1.42
C THR A 113 -15.26 -3.94 0.73
N GLY A 114 -14.40 -3.13 1.35
CA GLY A 114 -13.04 -2.88 0.85
C GLY A 114 -12.20 -4.16 0.86
N ALA A 115 -12.24 -4.94 1.93
CA ALA A 115 -11.52 -6.21 2.05
C ALA A 115 -11.91 -7.21 0.95
N VAL A 116 -13.21 -7.34 0.66
CA VAL A 116 -13.74 -8.17 -0.42
C VAL A 116 -13.23 -7.67 -1.78
N ALA A 117 -13.25 -6.35 -2.01
CA ALA A 117 -12.85 -5.76 -3.28
C ALA A 117 -11.34 -5.92 -3.56
N VAL A 118 -10.49 -5.84 -2.54
CA VAL A 118 -9.03 -5.92 -2.71
C VAL A 118 -8.50 -7.36 -2.79
N ALA A 119 -9.22 -8.35 -2.24
CA ALA A 119 -8.74 -9.72 -2.14
C ALA A 119 -8.30 -10.35 -3.48
N PRO A 120 -9.01 -10.19 -4.62
CA PRO A 120 -8.57 -10.74 -5.89
C PRO A 120 -7.18 -10.25 -6.33
N PHE A 121 -6.85 -9.00 -6.03
CA PHE A 121 -5.56 -8.40 -6.39
C PHE A 121 -4.42 -8.96 -5.54
N LEU A 122 -4.68 -9.33 -4.28
CA LEU A 122 -3.69 -10.00 -3.43
C LEU A 122 -3.38 -11.41 -3.94
N ARG A 123 -4.39 -12.13 -4.46
CA ARG A 123 -4.22 -13.47 -5.03
C ARG A 123 -3.44 -13.47 -6.35
N GLN A 124 -3.54 -12.37 -7.10
CA GLN A 124 -2.86 -12.18 -8.39
C GLN A 124 -1.51 -11.48 -8.27
N ARG A 125 -1.00 -11.23 -7.06
CA ARG A 125 0.27 -10.53 -6.88
C ARG A 125 1.43 -11.31 -7.50
N PRO A 126 2.28 -10.67 -8.33
CA PRO A 126 3.48 -11.30 -8.84
C PRO A 126 4.47 -11.60 -7.71
N PHE A 127 5.42 -12.49 -7.97
CA PHE A 127 6.57 -12.65 -7.07
C PHE A 127 7.35 -11.33 -7.02
N PRO A 128 7.73 -10.85 -5.83
CA PRO A 128 8.52 -9.64 -5.74
C PRO A 128 9.91 -9.89 -6.36
N ARG A 129 10.39 -8.93 -7.13
CA ARG A 129 11.72 -8.96 -7.71
C ARG A 129 12.77 -8.81 -6.61
N MET A 130 13.85 -9.58 -6.72
CA MET A 130 15.00 -9.42 -5.83
C MET A 130 15.62 -8.02 -5.99
N PRO A 131 16.06 -7.37 -4.90
CA PRO A 131 16.87 -6.16 -5.02
C PRO A 131 18.15 -6.51 -5.78
N ASP A 132 18.58 -5.64 -6.69
CA ASP A 132 19.84 -5.79 -7.41
C ASP A 132 21.01 -5.66 -6.39
N ASP A 133 22.04 -6.51 -6.47
CA ASP A 133 23.12 -6.67 -5.46
C ASP A 133 23.89 -5.38 -5.10
N ASP A 134 23.89 -4.38 -5.98
CA ASP A 134 24.55 -3.08 -5.77
C ASP A 134 23.73 -2.08 -4.94
N ASP A 135 22.48 -2.43 -4.62
CA ASP A 135 21.58 -1.56 -3.87
C ASP A 135 21.30 -2.10 -2.48
N GLU A 136 21.69 -1.31 -1.47
CA GLU A 136 21.33 -1.51 -0.08
C GLU A 136 19.80 -1.62 0.04
N ALA A 137 19.32 -2.86 0.11
CA ALA A 137 17.90 -3.18 0.16
C ALA A 137 17.27 -2.51 1.38
N VAL A 138 16.10 -1.89 1.21
CA VAL A 138 15.41 -1.29 2.35
C VAL A 138 14.97 -2.43 3.27
N THR A 139 15.58 -2.51 4.44
CA THR A 139 15.36 -3.57 5.43
C THR A 139 14.02 -3.34 6.13
N PHE A 140 12.92 -3.68 5.46
CA PHE A 140 11.57 -3.63 6.05
C PHE A 140 11.23 -4.91 6.83
N GLN A 141 11.93 -5.98 6.50
CA GLN A 141 12.01 -7.23 7.22
C GLN A 141 13.49 -7.61 7.20
N GLU A 142 13.98 -8.27 8.26
CA GLU A 142 15.26 -8.96 8.25
C GLU A 142 15.23 -9.99 7.11
N THR A 143 15.62 -9.59 5.91
CA THR A 143 15.80 -10.48 4.76
C THR A 143 17.05 -11.27 5.06
N SER A 144 16.91 -12.29 5.90
CA SER A 144 17.88 -13.36 5.98
C SER A 144 18.05 -13.90 4.57
N LEU A 145 19.30 -13.94 4.08
CA LEU A 145 19.73 -14.35 2.72
C LEU A 145 19.16 -15.69 2.23
N ARG A 146 18.41 -16.42 3.06
CA ARG A 146 17.84 -17.74 2.82
C ARG A 146 16.33 -17.76 2.57
N ARG A 147 15.62 -16.63 2.65
CA ARG A 147 14.17 -16.60 2.41
C ARG A 147 13.84 -15.91 1.09
N PRO A 148 12.90 -16.47 0.30
CA PRO A 148 12.44 -15.82 -0.92
C PRO A 148 11.78 -14.47 -0.59
N PRO A 149 11.82 -13.51 -1.52
CA PRO A 149 11.26 -12.18 -1.29
C PRO A 149 9.73 -12.27 -1.11
N THR A 150 9.23 -11.60 -0.07
CA THR A 150 7.79 -11.59 0.26
C THR A 150 7.20 -10.21 0.12
N PHE A 151 5.98 -10.12 -0.39
CA PHE A 151 5.15 -8.94 -0.36
C PHE A 151 4.43 -8.86 0.99
N PHE A 152 4.58 -7.75 1.72
CA PHE A 152 3.95 -7.49 3.00
C PHE A 152 2.84 -6.44 2.87
N LEU A 153 1.64 -6.79 3.32
CA LEU A 153 0.51 -5.87 3.41
C LEU A 153 0.00 -5.76 4.84
N ASN A 154 -0.12 -4.54 5.32
CA ASN A 154 -0.61 -4.27 6.66
C ASN A 154 -1.94 -3.52 6.64
N PHE A 155 -3.02 -4.21 7.00
CA PHE A 155 -4.35 -3.65 7.19
C PHE A 155 -4.73 -3.48 8.67
N ASN A 156 -3.78 -3.42 9.59
CA ASN A 156 -4.09 -3.27 11.01
C ASN A 156 -4.89 -1.99 11.30
N GLU A 157 -5.66 -1.98 12.38
CA GLU A 157 -6.42 -0.81 12.86
C GLU A 157 -7.44 -0.25 11.84
N ASN A 158 -7.92 -1.08 10.91
CA ASN A 158 -9.03 -0.74 10.01
C ASN A 158 -10.39 -1.17 10.62
N ARG A 159 -11.43 -1.27 9.80
CA ARG A 159 -12.81 -1.63 10.16
C ARG A 159 -13.22 -2.98 9.56
N ILE A 160 -12.26 -3.86 9.30
CA ILE A 160 -12.51 -5.16 8.68
C ILE A 160 -13.14 -6.10 9.72
N GLY A 161 -14.30 -6.66 9.38
CA GLY A 161 -15.07 -7.61 10.17
C GLY A 161 -14.82 -9.05 9.76
N ALA A 162 -15.75 -9.93 10.13
CA ALA A 162 -15.63 -11.37 9.89
C ALA A 162 -15.63 -11.69 8.39
N VAL A 163 -16.50 -11.05 7.61
CA VAL A 163 -16.65 -11.30 6.17
C VAL A 163 -15.36 -10.94 5.43
N GLY A 164 -14.79 -9.76 5.70
CA GLY A 164 -13.56 -9.32 5.08
C GLY A 164 -12.37 -10.15 5.51
N THR A 165 -12.30 -10.55 6.78
CA THR A 165 -11.23 -11.44 7.29
C THR A 165 -11.27 -12.81 6.61
N GLU A 166 -12.46 -13.39 6.45
CA GLU A 166 -12.63 -14.68 5.76
C GLU A 166 -12.16 -14.63 4.31
N VAL A 167 -12.53 -13.57 3.58
CA VAL A 167 -12.19 -13.43 2.16
C VAL A 167 -10.71 -13.13 1.96
N LEU A 168 -10.11 -12.32 2.83
CA LEU A 168 -8.67 -12.01 2.80
C LEU A 168 -7.81 -13.22 3.16
N GLY A 169 -8.27 -14.12 4.03
CA GLY A 169 -7.54 -15.34 4.41
C GLY A 169 -7.54 -16.44 3.34
N LYS A 170 -8.38 -16.34 2.31
CA LYS A 170 -8.53 -17.38 1.28
C LYS A 170 -7.63 -17.12 0.07
N GLY A 171 -6.79 -18.11 -0.26
CA GLY A 171 -6.05 -18.17 -1.52
C GLY A 171 -4.87 -17.20 -1.63
N LEU A 172 -4.30 -16.76 -0.50
CA LEU A 172 -3.08 -15.95 -0.52
C LEU A 172 -1.88 -16.80 -0.99
N PRO A 173 -1.08 -16.31 -1.95
CA PRO A 173 0.18 -16.95 -2.34
C PRO A 173 1.18 -17.02 -1.18
N ALA A 174 2.10 -17.99 -1.22
CA ALA A 174 3.11 -18.17 -0.17
C ALA A 174 4.04 -16.96 0.01
N HIS A 175 4.22 -16.15 -1.04
CA HIS A 175 5.02 -14.92 -0.99
C HIS A 175 4.24 -13.69 -0.52
N VAL A 176 2.95 -13.81 -0.19
CA VAL A 176 2.14 -12.69 0.33
C VAL A 176 1.93 -12.86 1.83
N SER A 177 2.48 -11.92 2.60
CA SER A 177 2.28 -11.79 4.04
C SER A 177 1.27 -10.69 4.33
N LEU A 178 0.22 -11.01 5.07
CA LEU A 178 -0.89 -10.10 5.37
C LEU A 178 -1.12 -10.02 6.88
N THR A 179 -1.20 -8.81 7.43
CA THR A 179 -1.61 -8.58 8.83
C THR A 179 -2.94 -7.84 8.89
N VAL A 180 -3.93 -8.45 9.54
CA VAL A 180 -5.27 -7.89 9.80
C VAL A 180 -5.56 -7.98 11.30
N SER A 181 -5.02 -7.05 12.08
CA SER A 181 -5.12 -7.03 13.55
C SER A 181 -5.69 -5.72 14.08
N LYS A 182 -6.23 -5.74 15.31
CA LYS A 182 -6.79 -4.55 16.00
C LYS A 182 -7.91 -3.86 15.20
N GLN A 183 -8.72 -4.64 14.48
CA GLN A 183 -9.83 -4.12 13.69
C GLN A 183 -10.94 -3.53 14.59
N ARG A 184 -11.65 -2.54 14.06
CA ARG A 184 -12.81 -1.90 14.68
C ARG A 184 -14.01 -1.97 13.73
N PRO A 185 -14.54 -3.17 13.42
CA PRO A 185 -15.65 -3.32 12.50
C PRO A 185 -16.91 -2.66 13.05
N PHE A 186 -17.79 -2.24 12.14
CA PHE A 186 -19.11 -1.75 12.53
C PHE A 186 -19.91 -2.92 13.11
N CYS A 187 -20.08 -2.93 14.43
CA CYS A 187 -21.03 -3.83 15.08
C CYS A 187 -22.42 -3.22 14.93
N ASP A 188 -23.19 -3.73 13.97
CA ASP A 188 -24.60 -3.37 13.91
C ASP A 188 -25.27 -3.92 15.16
N LYS A 189 -25.71 -3.05 16.08
CA LYS A 189 -26.32 -3.45 17.37
C LYS A 189 -27.67 -4.16 17.22
N ARG A 190 -28.08 -4.48 15.99
CA ARG A 190 -29.24 -5.33 15.71
C ARG A 190 -28.72 -6.74 15.44
N GLY A 191 -28.50 -7.47 16.53
CA GLY A 191 -28.35 -8.92 16.43
C GLY A 191 -29.57 -9.54 15.71
N PRO A 192 -29.41 -10.73 15.11
CA PRO A 192 -30.54 -11.42 14.51
C PRO A 192 -31.59 -11.61 15.62
N LEU A 193 -32.75 -10.98 15.46
CA LEU A 193 -33.93 -11.31 16.25
C LEU A 193 -34.10 -12.81 16.18
N ALA A 194 -33.86 -13.48 17.31
CA ALA A 194 -34.13 -14.89 17.48
C ALA A 194 -35.61 -15.11 17.12
N ARG A 195 -35.85 -15.66 15.93
CA ARG A 195 -37.15 -16.22 15.58
C ARG A 195 -37.28 -17.50 16.39
N ARG A 196 -37.93 -17.39 17.55
CA ARG A 196 -38.60 -18.50 18.22
C ARG A 196 -39.90 -18.80 17.49
#